data_AF-A0A1B7MER5-F1
#
_entry.id   AF-A0A1B7MER5-F1
#
_cell.length_a   1.000
_cell.length_b   1.000
_cell.length_c   1.000
_cell.angle_alpha   90.00
_cell.angle_beta   90.00
_cell.angle_gamma   90.00
#
_symmetry.space_group_name_H-M   'P 1'
#
loop_
_entity.id
_entity.type
_entity.pdbx_description
1 polymer ?
#
loop_
_entity_poly.entity_id
_entity_poly.type
_entity_poly.pdbx_seq_one_letter_code
_entity_poly.pdbx_strand_id
1 'polypeptide(L)'
;HKSLRFKARREGGRMVVYFHQSREAFIGNDKRLAKEFSLKGEAHKETWCFSIRKPARRYFKIHPNTVNLQGLYVTEAKFYFERTVEKVRNRAQSLYVIVGKGNHSDDNIPKIKPAIQALGERYVLVS
;
A
#
# COMPACT_ATOMS: atom_id res chain seq x y z
N HIS A 1 -18.98 3.95 -8.82
CA HIS A 1 -17.63 3.36 -8.58
C HIS A 1 -16.47 4.32 -8.89
N LYS A 2 -16.51 5.14 -9.96
CA LYS A 2 -15.43 6.11 -10.31
C LYS A 2 -15.12 7.14 -9.20
N SER A 3 -16.13 7.62 -8.46
CA SER A 3 -15.97 8.64 -7.41
C SER A 3 -15.11 8.18 -6.21
N LEU A 4 -15.30 6.94 -5.74
CA LEU A 4 -14.50 6.38 -4.64
C LEU A 4 -13.03 6.17 -5.04
N ARG A 5 -12.79 5.73 -6.29
CA ARG A 5 -11.43 5.56 -6.81
C ARG A 5 -10.72 6.90 -7.01
N PHE A 6 -11.42 7.93 -7.49
CA PHE A 6 -10.87 9.28 -7.58
C PHE A 6 -10.51 9.85 -6.20
N LYS A 7 -11.41 9.70 -5.22
CA LYS A 7 -11.14 10.06 -3.83
C LYS A 7 -9.92 9.32 -3.30
N ALA A 8 -9.84 8.00 -3.49
CA ALA A 8 -8.68 7.21 -3.11
C ALA A 8 -7.38 7.73 -3.77
N ARG A 9 -7.39 8.04 -5.07
CA ARG A 9 -6.20 8.60 -5.73
C ARG A 9 -5.75 9.91 -5.08
N ARG A 10 -6.69 10.83 -4.82
CA ARG A 10 -6.40 12.13 -4.23
C ARG A 10 -5.86 12.01 -2.79
N GLU A 11 -6.54 11.23 -1.95
CA GLU A 11 -6.13 11.05 -0.55
C GLU A 11 -4.81 10.28 -0.46
N GLY A 12 -4.58 9.28 -1.33
CA GLY A 12 -3.31 8.56 -1.42
C GLY A 12 -2.15 9.45 -1.87
N GLY A 13 -2.38 10.38 -2.80
CA GLY A 13 -1.38 11.37 -3.20
C GLY A 13 -1.01 12.31 -2.05
N ARG A 14 -2.00 12.84 -1.34
CA ARG A 14 -1.79 13.71 -0.15
C ARG A 14 -1.04 12.98 0.96
N MET A 15 -1.42 11.72 1.21
CA MET A 15 -0.74 10.85 2.17
C MET A 15 0.77 10.75 1.89
N VAL A 16 1.15 10.48 0.63
CA VAL A 16 2.57 10.36 0.24
C VAL A 16 3.32 11.68 0.48
N VAL A 17 2.72 12.82 0.10
CA VAL A 17 3.32 14.14 0.29
C VAL A 17 3.56 14.42 1.78
N TYR A 18 2.58 14.21 2.64
CA TYR A 18 2.72 14.49 4.07
C TYR A 18 3.73 13.56 4.77
N PHE A 19 3.81 12.29 4.37
CA PHE A 19 4.85 11.40 4.91
C PHE A 19 6.25 11.79 4.44
N HIS A 20 6.40 12.28 3.21
CA HIS A 20 7.68 12.84 2.74
C HIS A 20 8.09 14.05 3.57
N GLN A 21 7.20 15.02 3.73
CA GLN A 21 7.44 16.23 4.54
C GLN A 21 7.73 15.90 6.01
N SER A 22 7.04 14.91 6.58
CA SER A 22 7.31 14.43 7.95
C SER A 22 8.75 13.89 8.07
N ARG A 23 9.20 13.13 7.07
CA ARG A 23 10.56 12.59 7.04
C ARG A 23 11.61 13.68 6.86
N GLU A 24 11.37 14.65 5.99
CA GLU A 24 12.26 15.80 5.81
C GLU A 24 12.38 16.64 7.08
N ALA A 25 11.25 16.94 7.74
CA ALA A 25 11.24 17.67 9.00
C ALA A 25 11.98 16.91 10.11
N PHE A 26 11.84 15.58 10.15
CA PHE A 26 12.57 14.74 11.10
C PHE A 26 14.08 14.76 10.85
N ILE A 27 14.51 14.67 9.59
CA ILE A 27 15.92 14.79 9.18
C ILE A 27 16.46 16.19 9.54
N GLY A 28 15.65 17.23 9.37
CA GLY A 28 15.94 18.60 9.79
C GLY A 28 15.87 18.83 11.32
N ASN A 29 15.65 17.78 12.12
CA ASN A 29 15.52 17.83 13.58
C ASN A 29 14.34 18.67 14.11
N ASP A 30 13.38 19.04 13.25
CA ASP A 30 12.13 19.68 13.66
C ASP A 30 11.08 18.61 14.03
N LYS A 31 11.21 18.10 15.25
CA LYS A 31 10.35 17.02 15.77
C LYS A 31 8.87 17.43 15.85
N ARG A 32 8.58 18.72 16.09
CA ARG A 32 7.21 19.23 16.20
C ARG A 32 6.55 19.21 14.83
N LEU A 33 7.22 19.75 13.83
CA LEU A 33 6.73 19.79 12.45
C LEU A 33 6.64 18.37 11.85
N ALA A 34 7.61 17.51 12.14
CA ALA A 34 7.57 16.10 11.75
C ALA A 34 6.33 15.39 12.30
N LYS A 35 5.99 15.62 13.58
CA LYS A 35 4.80 15.05 14.22
C LYS A 35 3.51 15.57 13.59
N GLU A 36 3.42 16.87 13.31
CA GLU A 36 2.26 17.47 12.67
C GLU A 36 2.00 16.87 11.28
N PHE A 37 3.04 16.79 10.45
CA PHE A 37 2.94 16.17 9.13
C PHE A 37 2.60 14.68 9.21
N SER A 38 3.12 13.96 10.21
CA SER A 38 2.76 12.56 10.45
C SER A 38 1.27 12.40 10.77
N LEU A 39 0.69 13.27 11.60
CA LEU A 39 -0.74 13.23 11.95
C LEU A 39 -1.61 13.52 10.72
N LYS A 40 -1.24 14.51 9.90
CA LYS A 40 -1.92 14.80 8.63
C LYS A 40 -1.84 13.62 7.66
N GLY A 41 -0.67 12.99 7.55
CA GLY A 41 -0.45 11.77 6.77
C GLY A 41 -1.37 10.62 7.20
N GLU A 42 -1.50 10.38 8.51
CA GLU A 42 -2.36 9.33 9.04
C GLU A 42 -3.86 9.61 8.78
N ALA A 43 -4.32 10.85 8.91
CA ALA A 43 -5.71 11.22 8.59
C ALA A 43 -6.06 10.97 7.10
N HIS A 44 -5.13 11.29 6.20
CA HIS A 44 -5.29 10.99 4.77
C HIS A 44 -5.24 9.48 4.50
N LYS A 45 -4.37 8.74 5.19
CA LYS A 45 -4.29 7.28 5.11
C LYS A 45 -5.58 6.60 5.57
N GLU A 46 -6.21 7.07 6.64
CA GLU A 46 -7.50 6.53 7.10
C GLU A 46 -8.60 6.76 6.05
N THR A 47 -8.70 7.98 5.52
CA THR A 47 -9.68 8.33 4.48
C THR A 47 -9.44 7.53 3.19
N TRP A 48 -8.17 7.32 2.84
CA TRP A 48 -7.75 6.48 1.73
C TRP A 48 -8.16 5.02 1.94
N CYS A 49 -7.81 4.44 3.09
CA CYS A 49 -8.17 3.07 3.48
C CYS A 49 -9.68 2.85 3.39
N PHE A 50 -10.49 3.78 3.89
CA PHE A 50 -11.94 3.70 3.78
C PHE A 50 -12.42 3.69 2.32
N SER A 51 -11.81 4.53 1.47
CA SER A 51 -12.17 4.68 0.06
C SER A 51 -11.82 3.45 -0.78
N ILE A 52 -10.71 2.77 -0.46
CA ILE A 52 -10.28 1.54 -1.15
C ILE A 52 -11.00 0.29 -0.61
N ARG A 53 -11.49 0.29 0.64
CA ARG A 53 -12.07 -0.90 1.29
C ARG A 53 -13.32 -1.46 0.60
N LYS A 54 -14.13 -0.61 -0.04
CA LYS A 54 -15.35 -1.04 -0.77
C LYS A 54 -15.06 -1.65 -2.15
N PRO A 55 -14.28 -1.03 -3.06
CA PRO A 55 -13.94 -1.65 -4.35
C PRO A 55 -12.99 -2.86 -4.21
N ALA A 56 -12.24 -2.92 -3.11
CA ALA A 56 -11.40 -4.02 -2.70
C ALA A 56 -12.14 -5.35 -2.45
N ARG A 57 -13.47 -5.42 -2.42
CA ARG A 57 -14.19 -6.69 -2.13
C ARG A 57 -13.87 -7.86 -3.08
N ARG A 58 -13.02 -7.66 -4.11
CA ARG A 58 -12.41 -8.71 -4.95
C ARG A 58 -11.03 -9.21 -4.45
N TYR A 59 -10.58 -8.86 -3.24
CA TYR A 59 -9.48 -9.59 -2.55
C TYR A 59 -10.02 -10.93 -2.06
N PHE A 60 -9.94 -11.96 -2.89
CA PHE A 60 -10.12 -13.32 -2.41
C PHE A 60 -8.80 -13.79 -1.81
N LYS A 61 -8.81 -14.07 -0.50
CA LYS A 61 -7.86 -15.03 0.08
C LYS A 61 -8.23 -16.38 -0.53
N ILE A 62 -7.48 -16.80 -1.56
CA ILE A 62 -7.70 -18.09 -2.22
C ILE A 62 -7.24 -19.22 -1.28
N HIS A 63 -6.19 -18.97 -0.50
CA HIS A 63 -5.62 -19.88 0.50
C HIS A 63 -5.09 -19.08 1.70
N PRO A 64 -4.85 -19.72 2.86
CA PRO A 64 -4.36 -19.04 4.08
C PRO A 64 -3.09 -18.21 3.87
N ASN A 65 -2.23 -18.66 2.96
CA ASN A 65 -0.94 -18.04 2.63
C ASN A 65 -0.89 -17.47 1.21
N THR A 66 -2.04 -17.10 0.65
CA THR A 66 -2.11 -16.52 -0.70
C THR A 66 -2.88 -15.21 -0.70
N VAL A 67 -2.29 -14.17 -1.27
CA VAL A 67 -2.94 -12.88 -1.49
C VAL A 67 -3.04 -12.58 -2.98
N ASN A 68 -4.28 -12.32 -3.44
CA ASN A 68 -4.53 -11.88 -4.81
C ASN A 68 -4.59 -10.35 -4.88
N LEU A 69 -3.63 -9.78 -5.62
CA LEU A 69 -3.42 -8.36 -5.87
C LEU A 69 -3.76 -7.94 -7.31
N GLN A 70 -4.40 -8.82 -8.10
CA GLN A 70 -4.75 -8.54 -9.49
C GLN A 70 -5.79 -7.41 -9.61
N GLY A 71 -5.54 -6.48 -10.54
CA GLY A 71 -6.49 -5.41 -10.88
C GLY A 71 -6.53 -4.25 -9.89
N LEU A 72 -5.56 -4.20 -8.98
CA LEU A 72 -5.38 -3.12 -8.02
C LEU A 72 -4.47 -2.03 -8.56
N TYR A 73 -4.54 -0.85 -7.96
CA TYR A 73 -3.46 0.11 -8.11
C TYR A 73 -2.23 -0.30 -7.29
N VAL A 74 -1.05 0.18 -7.69
CA VAL A 74 0.22 -0.15 -7.03
C VAL A 74 0.18 0.20 -5.54
N THR A 75 -0.40 1.34 -5.17
CA THR A 75 -0.52 1.77 -3.77
C THR A 75 -1.42 0.85 -2.96
N GLU A 76 -2.56 0.42 -3.53
CA GLU A 76 -3.45 -0.56 -2.93
C GLU A 76 -2.72 -1.90 -2.77
N ALA A 77 -2.08 -2.40 -3.82
CA ALA A 77 -1.36 -3.67 -3.79
C ALA A 77 -0.29 -3.70 -2.68
N LYS A 78 0.51 -2.63 -2.54
CA LYS A 78 1.49 -2.50 -1.44
C LYS A 78 0.82 -2.60 -0.08
N PHE A 79 -0.23 -1.80 0.17
CA PHE A 79 -0.93 -1.80 1.46
C PHE A 79 -1.46 -3.19 1.86
N TYR A 80 -2.08 -3.92 0.93
CA TYR A 80 -2.60 -5.26 1.23
C TYR A 80 -1.51 -6.32 1.34
N PHE A 81 -0.40 -6.17 0.63
CA PHE A 81 0.79 -7.00 0.81
C PHE A 81 1.36 -6.84 2.22
N GLU A 82 1.63 -5.61 2.68
CA GLU A 82 2.18 -5.33 4.02
C GLU A 82 1.28 -5.89 5.12
N ARG A 83 -0.02 -5.62 5.05
CA ARG A 83 -1.00 -6.19 6.00
C ARG A 83 -1.05 -7.72 5.99
N THR A 84 -0.76 -8.34 4.86
CA THR A 84 -0.73 -9.80 4.77
C THR A 84 0.55 -10.34 5.38
N VAL A 85 1.70 -9.73 5.06
CA VAL A 85 3.01 -10.04 5.66
C VAL A 85 2.93 -9.97 7.18
N GLU A 86 2.38 -8.90 7.76
CA GLU A 86 2.19 -8.77 9.22
C GLU A 86 1.39 -9.92 9.83
N LYS A 87 0.35 -10.39 9.13
CA LYS A 87 -0.51 -11.49 9.61
C LYS A 87 0.15 -12.86 9.53
N VAL A 88 1.02 -13.07 8.55
CA VAL A 88 1.69 -14.36 8.32
C VAL A 88 3.08 -14.43 8.96
N ARG A 89 3.67 -13.30 9.38
CA ARG A 89 5.00 -13.23 9.99
C ARG A 89 5.16 -14.19 11.18
N ASN A 90 4.11 -14.33 11.98
CA ASN A 90 4.11 -15.21 13.15
C ASN A 90 3.95 -16.71 12.82
N ARG A 91 3.75 -17.07 11.55
CA ARG A 91 3.40 -18.45 11.15
C ARG A 91 4.54 -19.23 10.51
N ALA A 92 5.72 -18.61 10.31
CA ALA A 92 6.88 -19.22 9.63
C ALA A 92 6.52 -19.91 8.30
N GLN A 93 5.57 -19.34 7.54
CA GLN A 93 5.05 -19.91 6.29
C GLN A 93 5.28 -18.94 5.13
N SER A 94 5.63 -19.50 3.97
CA SER A 94 5.83 -18.77 2.72
C SER A 94 4.54 -18.11 2.23
N LEU A 95 4.60 -16.81 1.86
CA LEU A 95 3.48 -16.05 1.32
C LEU A 95 3.50 -16.07 -0.22
N TYR A 96 2.42 -16.55 -0.81
CA TYR A 96 2.20 -16.52 -2.27
C TYR A 96 1.44 -15.25 -2.66
N VAL A 97 1.95 -14.54 -3.67
CA VAL A 97 1.35 -13.27 -4.14
C VAL A 97 0.97 -13.36 -5.61
N ILE A 98 -0.30 -13.14 -5.93
CA ILE A 98 -0.81 -13.12 -7.31
C ILE A 98 -0.98 -11.66 -7.74
N VAL A 99 -0.12 -11.16 -8.63
CA VAL A 99 -0.14 -9.74 -9.07
C VAL A 99 -0.93 -9.50 -10.35
N GLY A 100 -1.37 -10.56 -11.03
CA GLY A 100 -2.02 -10.49 -12.34
C GLY A 100 -1.05 -10.18 -13.50
N LYS A 101 -1.55 -10.26 -14.74
CA LYS A 101 -0.73 -10.16 -15.96
C LYS A 101 -0.25 -8.74 -16.32
N GLY A 102 -0.82 -7.69 -15.72
CA GLY A 102 -0.46 -6.29 -16.01
C GLY A 102 -1.43 -5.51 -16.90
N ASN A 103 -2.46 -6.14 -17.45
CA ASN A 103 -3.32 -5.55 -18.50
C ASN A 103 -4.32 -4.46 -18.04
N HIS A 104 -4.23 -3.97 -16.81
CA HIS A 104 -5.18 -3.01 -16.21
C HIS A 104 -4.55 -1.71 -15.72
N SER A 105 -3.24 -1.54 -15.90
CA SER A 105 -2.59 -0.25 -15.73
C SER A 105 -2.89 0.64 -16.93
N ASP A 106 -3.08 1.94 -16.72
CA ASP A 106 -3.39 2.94 -17.77
C ASP A 106 -2.42 2.91 -18.97
N ASP A 107 -1.21 2.36 -18.79
CA ASP A 107 -0.16 2.26 -19.83
C ASP A 107 0.19 0.82 -20.25
N ASN A 108 -0.56 -0.22 -19.84
CA ASN A 108 -0.19 -1.65 -19.97
C ASN A 108 1.18 -2.05 -19.36
N ILE A 109 1.86 -1.14 -18.66
CA ILE A 109 3.10 -1.42 -17.94
C ILE A 109 2.77 -2.16 -16.63
N PRO A 110 3.25 -3.40 -16.41
CA PRO A 110 3.00 -4.14 -15.17
C PRO A 110 3.73 -3.48 -13.98
N LYS A 111 3.09 -2.50 -13.33
CA LYS A 111 3.68 -1.75 -12.21
C LYS A 111 3.59 -2.46 -10.86
N ILE A 112 2.64 -3.40 -10.68
CA ILE A 112 2.43 -4.08 -9.39
C ILE A 112 3.57 -5.06 -9.08
N LYS A 113 3.94 -5.92 -10.04
CA LYS A 113 4.99 -6.92 -9.86
C LYS A 113 6.32 -6.34 -9.35
N PRO A 114 6.96 -5.36 -10.05
CA PRO A 114 8.21 -4.79 -9.58
C PRO A 114 8.07 -4.07 -8.24
N ALA A 115 6.93 -3.41 -8.01
CA ALA A 115 6.68 -2.69 -6.77
C ALA A 115 6.55 -3.61 -5.54
N ILE A 116 5.95 -4.80 -5.70
CA ILE A 116 5.82 -5.79 -4.63
C ILE A 116 7.13 -6.55 -4.42
N GLN A 117 7.89 -6.87 -5.48
CA GLN A 117 9.20 -7.50 -5.35
C GLN A 117 10.16 -6.62 -4.53
N ALA A 118 10.30 -5.34 -4.91
CA ALA A 118 11.14 -4.38 -4.17
C ALA A 118 10.68 -4.17 -2.72
N LEU A 119 9.39 -4.36 -2.43
CA LEU A 119 8.86 -4.28 -1.07
C LEU A 119 9.18 -5.58 -0.28
N GLY A 120 9.01 -6.74 -0.91
CA GLY A 120 9.34 -8.04 -0.32
C GLY A 120 10.82 -8.17 0.05
N GLU A 121 11.73 -7.73 -0.82
CA GLU A 121 13.17 -7.69 -0.53
C GLU A 121 13.49 -6.89 0.75
N ARG A 122 12.84 -5.74 0.95
CA ARG A 122 12.99 -4.97 2.20
C ARG A 122 12.52 -5.72 3.44
N TYR A 123 11.49 -6.56 3.33
CA TYR A 123 11.05 -7.37 4.47
C TYR A 123 12.00 -8.54 4.76
N VAL A 124 12.60 -9.13 3.72
CA VAL A 124 13.62 -10.18 3.87
C VAL A 124 14.88 -9.64 4.55
N LEU A 125 15.28 -8.39 4.25
CA LEU A 125 16.45 -7.73 4.85
C LEU A 125 16.27 -7.31 6.33
N VAL A 126 15.05 -7.36 6.86
CA VAL A 126 14.71 -6.95 8.25
C VAL A 126 14.29 -8.17 9.09
N SER A 127 14.74 -9.37 8.70
CA SER A 127 14.49 -10.65 9.40
C SER A 127 15.72 -11.10 10.17
#